data_AF-A0A2N1SVM7-F1
#
_entry.id   AF-A0A2N1SVM7-F1
#
_cell.length_a   1.000
_cell.length_b   1.000
_cell.length_c   1.000
_cell.angle_alpha   90.00
_cell.angle_beta   90.00
_cell.angle_gamma   90.00
#
_symmetry.space_group_name_H-M   'P 1'
#
loop_
_entity.id
_entity.type
_entity.pdbx_description
1 polymer ?
#
loop_
_entity_poly.entity_id
_entity_poly.type
_entity_poly.pdbx_seq_one_letter_code
_entity_poly.pdbx_strand_id
1 'polypeptide(L)' 'MTKPYEICDEDIEAALRYMKLHVSKNATKEDAHKMLKDLGSDFHKLALNEPERLLKMKEKIDKRHKN' A
#
# COMPACT_ATOMS: atom_id res chain seq x y z
N MET A 1 14.29 1.58 -16.62
CA MET A 1 13.08 2.25 -16.10
C MET A 1 12.16 1.18 -15.55
N THR A 2 11.91 1.18 -14.24
CA THR A 2 10.90 0.34 -13.62
C THR A 2 9.53 0.79 -14.11
N LYS A 3 8.68 -0.14 -14.57
CA LYS A 3 7.30 0.19 -14.95
C LYS A 3 6.59 0.81 -13.75
N PRO A 4 5.75 1.84 -13.94
CA PRO A 4 4.91 2.36 -12.87
C PRO A 4 4.07 1.22 -12.31
N TYR A 5 3.96 1.15 -10.98
CA TYR A 5 3.10 0.18 -10.33
C TYR A 5 1.64 0.50 -10.68
N GLU A 6 0.91 -0.51 -11.18
CA GLU A 6 -0.50 -0.39 -11.52
C GLU A 6 -1.31 -1.23 -10.53
N ILE A 7 -2.30 -0.61 -9.89
CA ILE A 7 -3.18 -1.29 -8.94
C ILE A 7 -4.01 -2.31 -9.72
N CYS A 8 -3.85 -3.59 -9.39
CA CYS A 8 -4.62 -4.68 -10.01
C CYS A 8 -5.83 -5.10 -9.16
N ASP A 9 -6.66 -6.00 -9.70
CA ASP A 9 -7.84 -6.50 -8.99
C ASP A 9 -7.49 -7.23 -7.68
N GLU A 10 -6.35 -7.93 -7.63
CA GLU A 10 -5.89 -8.64 -6.43
C GLU A 10 -5.56 -7.67 -5.29
N ASP A 11 -4.94 -6.52 -5.60
CA ASP A 11 -4.68 -5.46 -4.64
C ASP A 11 -5.98 -4.89 -4.10
N ILE A 12 -6.95 -4.62 -4.99
CA ILE A 12 -8.26 -4.09 -4.62
C ILE A 12 -8.98 -5.08 -3.71
N GLU A 13 -8.95 -6.38 -4.00
CA GLU A 13 -9.56 -7.40 -3.15
C GLU A 13 -8.88 -7.49 -1.78
N ALA A 14 -7.55 -7.46 -1.73
CA ALA A 14 -6.80 -7.49 -0.48
C ALA A 14 -7.12 -6.27 0.39
N ALA A 15 -7.11 -5.07 -0.20
CA ALA A 15 -7.48 -3.83 0.47
C ALA A 15 -8.94 -3.84 0.93
N LEU A 16 -9.85 -4.32 0.08
CA LEU A 16 -11.27 -4.42 0.42
C LEU A 16 -11.52 -5.36 1.60
N ARG A 17 -10.83 -6.51 1.65
CA ARG A 17 -10.91 -7.44 2.80
C ARG A 17 -10.42 -6.78 4.08
N TYR A 18 -9.28 -6.09 4.02
CA TYR A 18 -8.75 -5.33 5.15
C TYR A 18 -9.75 -4.28 5.65
N MET A 19 -10.30 -3.47 4.73
CA MET A 19 -11.26 -2.42 5.07
C MET A 19 -12.54 -3.00 5.69
N LYS A 20 -13.06 -4.11 5.17
CA LYS A 20 -14.24 -4.77 5.75
C LYS A 20 -14.03 -5.28 7.16
N LEU A 21 -12.82 -5.69 7.49
CA LEU A 21 -12.46 -6.22 8.81
C LEU A 21 -12.15 -5.12 9.84
N HIS A 22 -11.51 -4.02 9.41
CA HIS A 22 -10.91 -3.06 10.33
C HIS A 22 -11.48 -1.64 10.24
N VAL A 23 -12.11 -1.26 9.13
CA VAL A 23 -12.55 0.12 8.87
C VAL A 23 -14.07 0.20 8.82
N SER A 24 -14.70 -0.55 7.90
CA SER A 24 -16.15 -0.55 7.70
C SER A 24 -16.59 -1.80 6.96
N LYS A 25 -17.53 -2.56 7.54
CA LYS A 25 -18.13 -3.75 6.90
C LYS A 25 -18.77 -3.48 5.53
N ASN A 26 -19.12 -2.21 5.27
CA ASN A 26 -19.75 -1.76 4.04
C ASN A 26 -18.74 -1.15 3.04
N ALA A 27 -17.43 -1.30 3.26
CA ALA A 27 -16.42 -0.80 2.34
C ALA A 27 -16.64 -1.34 0.92
N THR A 28 -16.44 -0.46 -0.06
CA THR A 28 -16.64 -0.73 -1.49
C THR A 28 -15.31 -0.88 -2.22
N LYS A 29 -15.35 -1.39 -3.46
CA LYS A 29 -14.15 -1.46 -4.32
C LYS A 29 -13.55 -0.07 -4.59
N GLU A 30 -14.37 0.97 -4.69
CA GLU A 30 -13.90 2.35 -4.86
C GLU A 30 -13.14 2.84 -3.62
N ASP A 31 -13.63 2.52 -2.42
CA ASP A 31 -12.94 2.85 -1.17
C ASP A 31 -11.56 2.18 -1.11
N ALA A 32 -11.49 0.90 -1.48
CA ALA A 32 -10.25 0.14 -1.54
C ALA A 32 -9.26 0.74 -2.56
N HIS A 33 -9.75 1.10 -3.74
CA HIS A 33 -8.93 1.72 -4.77
C HIS A 33 -8.42 3.10 -4.34
N LYS A 34 -9.25 3.90 -3.67
CA LYS A 34 -8.86 5.19 -3.11
C LYS A 34 -7.80 5.03 -2.01
N MET A 35 -8.00 4.10 -1.08
CA MET A 35 -7.03 3.78 -0.04
C MET A 35 -5.66 3.42 -0.63
N LEU A 36 -5.62 2.57 -1.65
CA LEU A 36 -4.37 2.16 -2.30
C LEU A 36 -3.67 3.34 -3.00
N LYS A 37 -4.43 4.23 -3.66
CA LYS A 37 -3.89 5.46 -4.26
C LYS A 37 -3.32 6.41 -3.21
N ASP A 38 -4.04 6.62 -2.11
CA ASP A 38 -3.60 7.47 -1.01
C ASP A 38 -2.31 6.92 -0.39
N LEU A 39 -2.23 5.60 -0.19
CA LEU A 39 -1.03 4.92 0.31
C LEU A 39 0.18 5.16 -0.61
N GLY A 40 0.00 5.02 -1.92
CA GLY A 40 1.04 5.29 -2.91
C GLY A 40 1.52 6.75 -2.86
N SER A 41 0.59 7.70 -2.73
CA SER A 41 0.92 9.13 -2.57
C SER A 41 1.75 9.39 -1.32
N ASP A 42 1.40 8.76 -0.20
CA ASP A 42 2.14 8.91 1.05
C ASP A 42 3.52 8.25 0.99
N PHE A 43 3.67 7.12 0.29
CA PHE A 43 4.99 6.54 -0.01
C PHE A 43 5.87 7.49 -0.84
N HIS A 44 5.30 8.17 -1.83
CA HIS A 44 6.04 9.17 -2.61
C HIS A 44 6.47 10.37 -1.76
N LYS A 45 5.59 10.87 -0.88
CA LYS A 45 5.94 11.93 0.07
C LYS A 45 7.02 11.48 1.06
N LEU A 46 6.96 10.23 1.52
CA LEU A 46 7.97 9.65 2.40
C LEU A 46 9.32 9.57 1.69
N ALA A 47 9.35 9.17 0.41
CA ALA A 47 10.58 9.13 -0.38
C ALA A 47 11.22 10.52 -0.52
N LEU A 48 10.40 11.57 -0.66
CA LEU A 48 10.87 12.95 -0.81
C LEU A 48 11.35 13.57 0.50
N ASN A 49 10.59 13.39 1.58
CA ASN A 49 10.79 14.12 2.84
C ASN A 49 11.53 13.31 3.90
N GLU A 50 11.39 11.98 3.91
CA GLU A 50 11.95 11.08 4.93
C GLU A 50 12.57 9.79 4.31
N PRO A 51 13.53 9.90 3.38
CA PRO A 51 14.04 8.76 2.61
C PRO A 51 14.65 7.64 3.50
N GLU A 52 15.27 7.99 4.63
CA GLU A 52 15.82 7.01 5.57
C GLU A 52 14.74 6.13 6.21
N ARG A 53 13.57 6.71 6.47
CA ARG A 53 12.44 5.98 7.04
C ARG A 53 11.86 5.00 6.04
N LEU A 54 11.80 5.40 4.76
CA LEU A 54 11.44 4.53 3.66
C LEU A 54 12.43 3.35 3.54
N LEU A 55 13.73 3.61 3.64
CA LEU A 55 14.76 2.58 3.58
C LEU A 55 14.58 1.54 4.71
N LYS A 56 14.36 2.00 5.95
CA LYS A 56 14.09 1.13 7.11
C LYS A 56 12.82 0.30 6.95
N MET A 57 11.78 0.86 6.31
CA MET A 57 10.55 0.11 6.00
C MET A 57 10.84 -1.01 4.99
N LYS A 58 11.58 -0.70 3.92
CA LYS A 58 11.99 -1.70 2.93
C LYS A 58 12.82 -2.82 3.56
N GLU A 59 13.82 -2.48 4.38
CA GLU A 59 14.64 -3.47 5.08
C GLU A 59 13.82 -4.43 5.96
N LYS A 60 12.75 -3.93 6.61
CA LYS A 60 11.85 -4.77 7.41
C LYS A 60 11.04 -5.73 6.55
N ILE A 61 10.57 -5.28 5.39
CA ILE A 61 9.83 -6.12 4.44
C ILE A 61 10.74 -7.20 3.87
N ASP A 62 11.94 -6.82 3.41
CA ASP A 62 12.93 -7.75 2.86
C ASP A 62 13.35 -8.82 3.88
N LYS A 63 13.47 -8.46 5.17
CA LYS A 63 13.74 -9.42 6.25
C LYS A 63 12.59 -10.40 6.49
N ARG A 64 11.33 -9.98 6.32
CA ARG A 64 10.17 -10.87 6.46
C ARG A 64 10.07 -11.89 5.33
N HIS A 65 10.49 -11.53 4.11
CA HIS A 65 10.45 -12.44 2.96
C HIS A 65 11.63 -13.44 2.91
N LYS A 66 12.64 -13.28 3.78
CA LYS A 66 13.79 -14.18 3.90
C LYS A 66 13.61 -15.30 4.95
N ASN A 67 12.54 -15.24 5.74
CA ASN A 67 12.13 -16.28 6.70
C ASN A 67 10.90 -17.02 6.17
#